data_AF-A0A7W7WDX3-F1
#
_entry.id   AF-A0A7W7WDX3-F1
#
_cell.length_a   1.000
_cell.length_b   1.000
_cell.length_c   1.000
_cell.angle_alpha   90.00
_cell.angle_beta   90.00
_cell.angle_gamma   90.00
#
_symmetry.space_group_name_H-M   'P 1'
#
loop_
_entity.id
_entity.type
_entity.pdbx_description
1 polymer ?
#
loop_
_entity_poly.entity_id
_entity_poly.type
_entity_poly.pdbx_seq_one_letter_code
_entity_poly.pdbx_strand_id
1 'polypeptide(L)'
;MASTIAKAWDWAWNAKSRSILPTSLDRSLTVVQALLCAWFVLAPAVWALFAVAALYATMGIAVLWLRVHRGPADCGCWGRSRPGRLSFRLAATNLALAAAAAAVTMLEAVNPEFALRLFVLATVAIILFFLMVVVPAYRPLIKRYRELADRYRPWAAGFPHLRS
;
A
#
# COMPACT_ATOMS: atom_id res chain seq x y z
N MET A 1 -2.42 -0.02 3.28
CA MET A 1 -2.16 1.43 3.17
C MET A 1 -1.41 1.84 1.91
N ALA A 2 -0.21 1.34 1.63
CA ALA A 2 0.54 1.80 0.44
C ALA A 2 -0.09 1.38 -0.91
N SER A 3 -0.66 0.16 -1.01
CA SER A 3 -1.41 -0.30 -2.19
C SER A 3 -2.70 0.49 -2.43
N THR A 4 -3.42 0.82 -1.35
CA THR A 4 -4.65 1.63 -1.41
C THR A 4 -4.34 3.05 -1.86
N ILE A 5 -3.24 3.65 -1.41
CA ILE A 5 -2.80 4.98 -1.87
C ILE A 5 -2.42 4.94 -3.35
N ALA A 6 -1.64 3.95 -3.78
CA ALA A 6 -1.25 3.79 -5.19
C ALA A 6 -2.47 3.61 -6.12
N LYS A 7 -3.46 2.81 -5.70
CA LYS A 7 -4.68 2.61 -6.48
C LYS A 7 -5.64 3.80 -6.44
N ALA A 8 -5.77 4.48 -5.30
CA ALA A 8 -6.53 5.72 -5.20
C ALA A 8 -5.96 6.80 -6.12
N TRP A 9 -4.63 6.88 -6.23
CA TRP A 9 -3.95 7.74 -7.17
C TRP A 9 -4.30 7.38 -8.63
N ASP A 10 -4.23 6.10 -9.00
CA ASP A 10 -4.62 5.66 -10.35
C ASP A 10 -6.11 5.97 -10.66
N TRP A 11 -7.00 5.92 -9.67
CA TRP A 11 -8.41 6.28 -9.85
C TRP A 11 -8.61 7.77 -10.04
N ALA A 12 -7.91 8.61 -9.29
CA ALA A 12 -7.97 10.07 -9.42
C ALA A 12 -7.61 10.51 -10.85
N TRP A 13 -6.77 9.74 -11.54
CA TRP A 13 -6.35 9.99 -12.92
C TRP A 13 -7.06 9.10 -13.96
N ASN A 14 -8.14 8.42 -13.57
CA ASN A 14 -8.96 7.54 -14.42
C ASN A 14 -8.13 6.49 -15.21
N ALA A 15 -7.04 6.01 -14.62
CA ALA A 15 -6.13 5.08 -15.27
C ALA A 15 -6.73 3.66 -15.33
N LYS A 16 -6.55 2.97 -16.47
CA LYS A 16 -6.94 1.56 -16.61
C LYS A 16 -6.11 0.67 -15.67
N SER A 17 -6.80 -0.18 -14.90
CA SER A 17 -6.19 -1.18 -14.02
C SER A 17 -5.36 -2.19 -14.82
N ARG A 18 -4.19 -2.58 -14.29
CA ARG A 18 -3.37 -3.69 -14.80
C ARG A 18 -3.65 -5.01 -14.06
N SER A 19 -4.69 -5.06 -13.24
CA SER A 19 -5.05 -6.24 -12.47
C SER A 19 -5.60 -7.35 -13.37
N ILE A 20 -5.38 -8.61 -12.97
CA ILE A 20 -6.05 -9.79 -13.54
C ILE A 20 -7.56 -9.82 -13.24
N LEU A 21 -8.00 -9.03 -12.26
CA LEU A 21 -9.39 -8.97 -11.81
C LEU A 21 -10.19 -7.91 -12.59
N PRO A 22 -11.52 -8.11 -12.75
CA PRO A 22 -12.41 -7.08 -13.26
C PRO A 22 -12.28 -5.77 -12.47
N THR A 23 -12.35 -4.62 -13.14
CA THR A 23 -12.11 -3.31 -12.52
C THR A 23 -13.05 -3.01 -11.35
N SER A 24 -14.31 -3.47 -11.41
CA SER A 24 -15.28 -3.32 -10.33
C SER A 24 -14.87 -4.09 -9.07
N LEU A 25 -14.38 -5.31 -9.24
CA LEU A 25 -13.92 -6.17 -8.14
C LEU A 25 -12.58 -5.70 -7.57
N ASP A 26 -11.69 -5.18 -8.41
CA ASP A 26 -10.45 -4.53 -7.99
C ASP A 26 -10.72 -3.28 -7.14
N ARG A 27 -11.75 -2.50 -7.51
CA ARG A 27 -12.22 -1.32 -6.77
C ARG A 27 -12.81 -1.70 -5.41
N SER A 28 -13.72 -2.67 -5.37
CA SER A 28 -14.34 -3.10 -4.12
C SER A 28 -13.30 -3.63 -3.13
N LEU A 29 -12.35 -4.46 -3.58
CA LEU A 29 -11.25 -4.96 -2.75
C LEU A 29 -10.38 -3.83 -2.19
N THR A 30 -10.14 -2.79 -2.98
CA THR A 30 -9.34 -1.64 -2.55
C THR A 30 -10.10 -0.80 -1.51
N VAL A 31 -11.41 -0.61 -1.67
CA VAL A 31 -12.26 0.07 -0.67
C VAL A 31 -12.32 -0.75 0.63
N VAL A 32 -12.56 -2.06 0.53
CA VAL A 32 -12.54 -2.96 1.69
C VAL A 32 -11.18 -2.91 2.40
N GLN A 33 -10.08 -2.92 1.64
CA GLN A 33 -8.74 -2.76 2.21
C GLN A 33 -8.57 -1.41 2.93
N ALA A 34 -9.08 -0.31 2.37
CA ALA A 34 -9.01 1.01 3.00
C ALA A 34 -9.84 1.07 4.29
N LEU A 35 -11.05 0.52 4.27
CA LEU A 35 -11.92 0.42 5.44
C LEU A 35 -11.30 -0.44 6.54
N LEU A 36 -10.71 -1.59 6.18
CA LEU A 36 -9.94 -2.41 7.11
C LEU A 36 -8.77 -1.63 7.69
N CYS A 37 -7.99 -0.90 6.87
CA CYS A 37 -6.91 -0.05 7.37
C CYS A 37 -7.42 1.02 8.35
N ALA A 38 -8.57 1.65 8.07
CA ALA A 38 -9.16 2.65 8.96
C ALA A 38 -9.66 2.03 10.27
N TRP A 39 -10.34 0.88 10.18
CA TRP A 39 -10.74 0.09 11.35
C TRP A 39 -9.53 -0.29 12.21
N PHE A 40 -8.42 -0.70 11.59
CA PHE A 40 -7.19 -1.04 12.31
C PHE A 40 -6.57 0.13 13.08
N VAL A 41 -6.67 1.35 12.56
CA VAL A 41 -6.19 2.55 13.27
C VAL A 41 -7.05 2.86 14.50
N LEU A 42 -8.32 2.49 14.47
CA LEU A 42 -9.30 2.81 15.52
C LEU A 42 -9.52 1.66 16.51
N ALA A 43 -9.14 0.44 16.18
CA ALA A 43 -9.35 -0.75 16.99
C ALA A 43 -8.31 -0.90 18.12
N PRO A 44 -8.67 -1.55 19.26
CA PRO A 44 -7.71 -1.89 20.31
C PRO A 44 -6.57 -2.76 19.77
N ALA A 45 -5.34 -2.43 20.18
CA ALA A 45 -4.09 -2.88 19.56
C ALA A 45 -3.97 -4.41 19.40
N VAL A 46 -4.46 -5.19 20.38
CA VAL A 46 -4.30 -6.65 20.38
C VAL A 46 -5.18 -7.34 19.34
N TRP A 47 -6.47 -6.97 19.27
CA TRP A 47 -7.42 -7.54 18.30
C TRP A 47 -7.06 -7.16 16.87
N ALA A 48 -6.53 -5.95 16.69
CA ALA A 48 -5.99 -5.49 15.42
C ALA A 48 -4.85 -6.41 14.94
N LEU A 49 -3.90 -6.77 15.81
CA LEU A 49 -2.77 -7.62 15.43
C LEU A 49 -3.18 -9.05 15.02
N PHE A 50 -4.16 -9.66 15.69
CA PHE A 50 -4.69 -10.98 15.28
C PHE A 50 -5.34 -10.93 13.90
N ALA A 51 -6.16 -9.91 13.64
CA ALA A 51 -6.79 -9.74 12.34
C ALA A 51 -5.75 -9.42 11.23
N VAL A 52 -4.68 -8.68 11.55
CA VAL A 52 -3.54 -8.45 10.64
C VAL A 52 -2.81 -9.76 10.35
N ALA A 53 -2.51 -10.57 11.36
CA ALA A 53 -1.86 -11.86 11.18
C ALA A 53 -2.70 -12.79 10.28
N ALA A 54 -4.01 -12.90 10.55
CA ALA A 54 -4.92 -13.70 9.74
C ALA A 54 -5.03 -13.18 8.29
N LEU A 55 -5.11 -11.87 8.10
CA LEU A 55 -5.17 -11.26 6.77
C LEU A 55 -3.90 -11.55 5.97
N TYR A 56 -2.71 -11.36 6.55
CA TYR A 56 -1.46 -11.64 5.86
C TYR A 56 -1.25 -13.13 5.60
N ALA A 57 -1.69 -14.00 6.53
CA ALA A 57 -1.65 -15.44 6.34
C ALA A 57 -2.53 -15.87 5.15
N THR A 58 -3.79 -15.44 5.14
CA THR A 58 -4.73 -15.73 4.05
C THR A 58 -4.24 -15.18 2.70
N MET A 59 -3.69 -13.95 2.66
CA MET A 59 -3.08 -13.40 1.45
C MET A 59 -1.86 -14.20 0.99
N GLY A 60 -0.99 -14.63 1.91
CA GLY A 60 0.17 -15.47 1.60
C GLY A 60 -0.22 -16.81 0.99
N ILE A 61 -1.20 -17.49 1.60
CA ILE A 61 -1.75 -18.76 1.13
C ILE A 61 -2.45 -18.58 -0.23
N ALA A 62 -3.25 -17.53 -0.39
CA ALA A 62 -3.94 -17.26 -1.66
C ALA A 62 -2.95 -16.98 -2.80
N VAL A 63 -1.87 -16.22 -2.54
CA VAL A 63 -0.81 -15.98 -3.53
C VAL A 63 -0.09 -17.28 -3.89
N LEU A 64 0.21 -18.16 -2.93
CA LEU A 64 0.78 -19.49 -3.20
C LEU A 64 -0.15 -20.31 -4.08
N TRP A 65 -1.40 -20.42 -3.66
CA TRP A 65 -2.41 -21.20 -4.36
C TRP A 65 -2.59 -20.72 -5.82
N LEU A 66 -2.75 -19.41 -6.01
CA LEU A 66 -2.83 -18.80 -7.35
C LEU A 66 -1.56 -19.02 -8.17
N ARG A 67 -0.38 -18.91 -7.55
CA ARG A 67 0.90 -19.08 -8.23
C ARG A 67 1.11 -20.51 -8.72
N VAL A 68 0.65 -21.50 -7.96
CA VAL A 68 0.69 -22.92 -8.34
C VAL A 68 -0.29 -23.20 -9.48
N HIS A 69 -1.51 -22.67 -9.43
CA HIS A 69 -2.57 -23.03 -10.39
C HIS A 69 -2.56 -22.21 -11.68
N ARG A 70 -2.14 -20.94 -11.64
CA ARG A 70 -2.21 -20.02 -12.79
C ARG A 70 -0.86 -19.51 -13.29
N GLY A 71 0.23 -19.92 -12.65
CA GLY A 71 1.56 -19.45 -13.03
C GLY A 71 1.84 -18.01 -12.56
N PRO A 72 2.93 -17.39 -13.06
CA PRO A 72 3.26 -16.01 -12.75
C PRO A 72 2.31 -15.05 -13.49
N ALA A 73 1.59 -14.19 -12.75
CA ALA A 73 0.71 -13.19 -13.32
C ALA A 73 0.81 -11.85 -12.56
N ASP A 74 0.43 -10.76 -13.20
CA ASP A 74 0.41 -9.43 -12.58
C ASP A 74 -0.78 -9.31 -11.61
N CYS A 75 -0.51 -9.02 -10.34
CA CYS A 75 -1.53 -8.91 -9.30
C CYS A 75 -2.12 -7.50 -9.16
N GLY A 76 -1.57 -6.51 -9.87
CA GLY A 76 -2.08 -5.13 -9.89
C GLY A 76 -2.05 -4.40 -8.54
N CYS A 77 -1.44 -4.97 -7.48
CA CYS A 77 -1.51 -4.44 -6.12
C CYS A 77 -0.89 -3.04 -5.95
N TRP A 78 0.04 -2.65 -6.81
CA TRP A 78 0.79 -1.39 -6.73
C TRP A 78 0.40 -0.38 -7.81
N GLY A 79 -0.76 -0.57 -8.43
CA GLY A 79 -1.20 0.27 -9.54
C GLY A 79 -0.26 0.20 -10.74
N ARG A 80 -0.23 1.25 -11.55
CA ARG A 80 0.70 1.39 -12.69
C ARG A 80 2.16 1.61 -12.27
N SER A 81 2.39 2.05 -11.04
CA SER A 81 3.71 2.51 -10.57
C SER A 81 4.73 1.39 -10.41
N ARG A 82 4.29 0.16 -10.10
CA ARG A 82 5.16 -1.03 -10.07
C ARG A 82 4.42 -2.27 -10.58
N PRO A 83 5.03 -3.10 -11.45
CA PRO A 83 4.47 -4.38 -11.83
C PRO A 83 4.56 -5.35 -10.64
N GLY A 84 3.51 -5.41 -9.84
CA GLY A 84 3.36 -6.43 -8.81
C GLY A 84 3.07 -7.76 -9.47
N ARG A 85 3.92 -8.78 -9.25
CA ARG A 85 3.75 -10.13 -9.78
C ARG A 85 3.48 -11.14 -8.67
N LEU A 86 2.57 -12.08 -8.95
CA LEU A 86 2.40 -13.29 -8.16
C LEU A 86 3.72 -14.07 -8.17
N SER A 87 4.36 -14.17 -7.02
CA SER A 87 5.65 -14.81 -6.86
C SER A 87 5.72 -15.50 -5.49
N PHE A 88 6.55 -16.54 -5.40
CA PHE A 88 6.85 -17.19 -4.12
C PHE A 88 7.45 -16.20 -3.11
N ARG A 89 8.22 -15.21 -3.58
CA ARG A 89 8.73 -14.12 -2.73
C ARG A 89 7.60 -13.31 -2.11
N LEU A 90 6.58 -12.93 -2.89
CA LEU A 90 5.43 -12.18 -2.38
C LEU A 90 4.65 -12.99 -1.34
N ALA A 91 4.43 -14.27 -1.60
CA ALA A 91 3.79 -15.15 -0.63
C ALA A 91 4.61 -15.28 0.66
N ALA A 92 5.92 -15.53 0.54
CA ALA A 92 6.82 -15.65 1.68
C ALA A 92 6.84 -14.37 2.50
N THR A 93 6.85 -13.18 1.87
CA THR A 93 6.76 -11.91 2.60
C THR A 93 5.44 -11.75 3.34
N ASN A 94 4.31 -12.14 2.74
CA ASN A 94 3.01 -12.09 3.43
C ASN A 94 2.99 -13.06 4.62
N LEU A 95 3.47 -14.30 4.46
CA LEU A 95 3.55 -15.26 5.55
C LEU A 95 4.51 -14.81 6.66
N ALA A 96 5.65 -14.21 6.30
CA ALA A 96 6.58 -13.65 7.27
C ALA A 96 5.97 -12.49 8.07
N LEU A 97 5.21 -11.60 7.41
CA LEU A 97 4.46 -10.54 8.08
C LEU A 97 3.37 -11.10 9.00
N ALA A 98 2.70 -12.17 8.58
CA ALA A 98 1.72 -12.86 9.43
C ALA A 98 2.37 -13.45 10.68
N ALA A 99 3.52 -14.14 10.53
CA ALA A 99 4.28 -14.70 11.63
C ALA A 99 4.81 -13.60 12.56
N ALA A 100 5.30 -12.48 12.01
CA ALA A 100 5.74 -11.33 12.80
C ALA A 100 4.58 -10.73 13.61
N ALA A 101 3.41 -10.53 12.99
CA ALA A 101 2.24 -10.03 13.69
C ALA A 101 1.80 -10.98 14.83
N ALA A 102 1.82 -12.30 14.58
CA ALA A 102 1.54 -13.30 15.61
C ALA A 102 2.61 -13.34 16.72
N ALA A 103 3.88 -13.09 16.40
CA ALA A 103 4.93 -12.98 17.41
C ALA A 103 4.70 -11.76 18.30
N VAL A 104 4.30 -10.63 17.73
CA VAL A 104 3.96 -9.42 18.48
C VAL A 104 2.75 -9.64 19.39
N THR A 105 1.71 -10.39 18.96
CA THR A 105 0.59 -10.72 19.87
C THR A 105 1.01 -11.59 21.04
N MET A 106 1.88 -12.58 20.81
CA MET A 106 2.40 -13.42 21.88
C MET A 106 3.28 -12.62 22.86
N LEU A 107 4.09 -11.69 22.35
CA LEU A 107 4.91 -10.82 23.20
C LEU A 107 4.07 -9.80 23.98
N GLU A 108 3.00 -9.27 23.38
CA GLU A 108 2.03 -8.40 24.06
C GLU A 108 1.33 -9.11 25.24
N ALA A 109 1.07 -10.42 25.10
CA ALA A 109 0.51 -11.21 26.20
C ALA A 109 1.47 -11.34 27.40
N VAL A 110 2.78 -11.22 27.16
CA VAL A 110 3.81 -11.25 28.21
C VAL A 110 4.11 -9.85 28.75
N ASN A 111 4.10 -8.84 27.88
CA ASN A 111 4.37 -7.45 28.22
C ASN A 111 3.30 -6.54 27.61
N PRO A 112 2.25 -6.18 28.39
CA PRO A 112 1.21 -5.29 27.90
C PRO A 112 1.83 -3.92 27.56
N GLU A 113 1.40 -3.31 26.46
CA GLU A 113 1.94 -2.10 25.81
C GLU A 113 3.10 -2.30 24.83
N PHE A 114 3.67 -3.50 24.69
CA PHE A 114 4.74 -3.77 23.73
C PHE A 114 4.34 -3.41 22.29
N ALA A 115 3.14 -3.81 21.87
CA ALA A 115 2.54 -3.54 20.57
C ALA A 115 2.40 -2.03 20.31
N LEU A 116 1.95 -1.27 21.31
CA LEU A 116 1.81 0.18 21.22
C LEU A 116 3.20 0.84 21.06
N ARG A 117 4.18 0.44 21.88
CA ARG A 117 5.56 0.96 21.80
C ARG A 117 6.20 0.65 20.46
N LEU A 118 6.04 -0.58 19.98
CA LEU A 118 6.53 -1.01 18.67
C LEU A 118 5.87 -0.23 17.53
N PHE A 119 4.55 -0.01 17.59
CA PHE A 119 3.82 0.77 16.60
C PHE A 119 4.28 2.23 16.55
N VAL A 120 4.42 2.87 17.71
CA VAL A 120 4.92 4.25 17.81
C VAL A 120 6.34 4.33 17.26
N LEU A 121 7.23 3.44 17.68
CA LEU A 121 8.62 3.38 17.20
C LEU A 121 8.68 3.20 15.68
N ALA A 122 7.93 2.25 15.13
CA ALA A 122 7.89 1.98 13.70
C ALA A 122 7.36 3.18 12.91
N THR A 123 6.29 3.82 13.40
CA THR A 123 5.71 5.01 12.77
C THR A 123 6.68 6.18 12.76
N VAL A 124 7.31 6.46 13.90
CA VAL A 124 8.33 7.51 14.01
C VAL A 124 9.51 7.20 13.09
N ALA A 125 10.00 5.97 13.04
CA ALA A 125 11.08 5.56 12.15
C ALA A 125 10.72 5.74 10.68
N ILE A 126 9.51 5.37 10.25
CA ILE A 126 9.03 5.56 8.87
C ILE A 126 8.94 7.05 8.53
N ILE A 127 8.38 7.88 9.42
CA ILE A 127 8.27 9.33 9.22
C ILE A 127 9.68 9.94 9.09
N LEU A 128 10.59 9.60 10.01
CA LEU A 128 11.97 10.09 9.98
C LEU A 128 12.69 9.64 8.70
N PHE A 129 12.56 8.39 8.30
CA PHE A 129 13.13 7.90 7.04
C PHE A 129 12.57 8.68 5.83
N PHE A 130 11.26 8.92 5.80
CA PHE A 130 10.64 9.67 4.71
C PHE A 130 11.13 11.12 4.67
N LEU A 131 11.21 11.79 5.83
CA LEU A 131 11.66 13.18 5.94
C LEU A 131 13.16 13.36 5.68
N MET A 132 14.00 12.42 6.11
CA MET A 132 15.46 12.54 6.02
C MET A 132 16.04 11.97 4.73
N VAL A 133 15.41 10.95 4.14
CA VAL A 133 15.96 10.25 2.96
C VAL A 133 15.12 10.54 1.73
N VAL A 134 13.80 10.32 1.79
CA VAL A 134 12.93 10.40 0.62
C VAL A 134 12.69 11.87 0.21
N VAL A 135 12.23 12.72 1.12
CA VAL A 135 11.93 14.12 0.80
C VAL A 135 13.13 14.86 0.20
N PRO A 136 14.36 14.78 0.76
CA PRO A 136 15.52 15.47 0.18
C PRO A 136 15.90 14.92 -1.19
N ALA A 137 15.81 13.59 -1.41
CA ALA A 137 16.10 12.97 -2.69
C ALA A 137 15.09 13.39 -3.78
N TYR A 138 13.81 13.57 -3.44
CA TYR A 138 12.76 13.95 -4.39
C TYR A 138 12.59 15.47 -4.54
N ARG A 139 13.11 16.29 -3.61
CA ARG A 139 13.04 17.75 -3.66
C ARG A 139 13.52 18.36 -4.99
N PRO A 140 14.68 17.98 -5.58
CA PRO A 140 15.11 18.53 -6.87
C PRO A 140 14.18 18.12 -8.02
N LEU A 141 13.62 16.91 -7.99
CA LEU A 141 12.68 16.43 -8.99
C LEU A 141 11.38 17.23 -8.98
N ILE A 142 10.83 17.49 -7.78
CA ILE A 142 9.61 18.29 -7.60
C ILE A 142 9.83 19.72 -8.08
N LYS A 143 10.99 20.32 -7.78
CA LYS A 143 11.35 21.66 -8.26
C LYS A 143 11.33 21.72 -9.78
N ARG A 144 11.97 20.75 -10.44
CA ARG A 144 12.03 20.67 -11.91
C ARG A 144 10.66 20.44 -12.55
N TYR A 145 9.80 19.61 -11.93
CA TYR A 145 8.42 19.42 -12.39
C TYR A 145 7.59 20.70 -12.27
N ARG A 146 7.73 21.47 -11.19
CA ARG A 146 7.05 22.77 -11.03
C ARG A 146 7.50 23.77 -12.09
N GLU A 147 8.80 23.89 -12.30
CA GLU A 147 9.37 24.79 -13.34
C GLU A 147 8.86 24.43 -14.74
N LEU A 148 8.77 23.13 -15.06
CA LEU A 148 8.18 22.67 -16.32
C LEU A 148 6.69 22.99 -16.39
N ALA A 149 5.92 22.70 -15.34
CA ALA A 149 4.48 22.98 -15.31
C ALA A 149 4.18 24.49 -15.44
N ASP A 150 4.97 25.34 -14.79
CA ASP A 150 4.83 26.80 -14.88
C ASP A 150 5.13 27.32 -16.29
N ARG A 151 6.05 26.69 -17.02
CA ARG A 151 6.32 27.02 -18.44
C ARG A 151 5.13 26.74 -19.35
N TYR A 152 4.36 25.69 -19.07
CA TYR A 152 3.19 25.30 -19.88
C TYR A 152 1.88 25.95 -19.42
N ARG A 153 1.87 26.61 -18.26
CA ARG A 153 0.69 27.28 -17.67
C ARG A 153 0.07 28.36 -18.58
N PRO A 154 0.86 29.24 -19.24
CA PRO A 154 0.31 30.25 -20.16
C PRO A 154 -0.27 29.62 -21.42
N TRP A 155 0.38 28.58 -21.96
CA TRP A 155 -0.13 27.83 -23.11
C TRP A 155 -1.48 27.18 -22.78
N ALA A 156 -1.61 26.52 -21.63
CA ALA A 156 -2.87 25.95 -21.15
C ALA A 156 -3.94 27.01 -20.80
N ALA A 157 -3.58 28.29 -20.64
CA ALA A 157 -4.55 29.37 -20.47
C ALA A 157 -5.21 29.81 -21.78
N GLY A 158 -4.55 29.57 -22.93
CA GLY A 158 -5.13 29.80 -24.25
C GLY A 158 -6.13 28.73 -24.70
N PHE A 159 -6.18 27.58 -24.02
CA PHE A 159 -7.07 26.46 -24.35
C PHE A 159 -7.94 26.09 -23.14
N PRO A 160 -8.97 26.91 -22.83
CA PRO A 160 -9.78 26.74 -21.62
C PRO A 160 -10.53 25.40 -21.55
N HIS A 161 -10.79 24.75 -22.69
CA HIS A 161 -11.41 23.43 -22.79
C HIS A 161 -10.52 22.28 -22.32
N LEU A 162 -9.22 22.50 -22.09
CA LEU A 162 -8.30 21.50 -21.53
C LEU A 162 -8.24 21.55 -19.98
N ARG A 163 -8.98 22.47 -19.34
CA ARG A 163 -9.02 22.61 -17.88
C ARG A 163 -10.13 21.79 -17.20
N SER A 164 -10.95 21.06 -17.97
CA SER A 164 -12.07 20.23 -17.50
C SER A 164 -11.71 18.76 -17.39
#